data_AF-A0A401PPF2-F1
#
_entry.id   AF-A0A401PPF2-F1
#
_cell.length_a   1.000
_cell.length_b   1.000
_cell.length_c   1.000
_cell.angle_alpha   90.00
_cell.angle_beta   90.00
_cell.angle_gamma   90.00
#
_symmetry.space_group_name_H-M   'P 1'
#
loop_
_entity.id
_entity.type
_entity.pdbx_description
1 polymer ?
#
loop_
_entity_poly.entity_id
_entity_poly.type
_entity_poly.pdbx_seq_one_letter_code
_entity_poly.pdbx_strand_id
1 'polypeptide(L)'
;LTYQYKELNALHEELKSFNFTILAFPSNQFGKQEPGENNEILPLLRYIRPGDGFVPNFQLFQKGDVNGESEQEQFTYMKPFCQGLRSGLDNKAECNSATMRCLTVSTLLSDCLATNLP
;
A
#
# COMPACT_ATOMS: atom_id res chain seq x y z
N LEU A 1 -9.67 -7.73 -1.28
CA LEU A 1 -9.77 -7.92 0.18
C LEU A 1 -8.46 -8.54 0.64
N THR A 2 -7.63 -7.68 1.22
CA THR A 2 -6.17 -7.67 1.09
C THR A 2 -5.50 -8.53 2.15
N TYR A 3 -4.80 -9.60 1.75
CA TYR A 3 -4.14 -10.54 2.67
C TYR A 3 -2.85 -9.97 3.30
N GLN A 4 -2.30 -8.89 2.73
CA GLN A 4 -1.00 -8.34 3.08
C GLN A 4 -0.97 -7.61 4.43
N TYR A 5 -2.12 -7.23 5.00
CA TYR A 5 -2.17 -6.47 6.26
C TYR A 5 -1.38 -7.14 7.41
N LYS A 6 -1.40 -8.49 7.49
CA LYS A 6 -0.63 -9.23 8.50
C LYS A 6 0.88 -9.12 8.25
N GLU A 7 1.30 -9.28 7.00
CA GLU A 7 2.71 -9.18 6.59
C GLU A 7 3.26 -7.76 6.80
N LEU A 8 2.45 -6.74 6.57
CA LEU A 8 2.83 -5.34 6.75
C LEU A 8 2.96 -4.95 8.21
N ASN A 9 2.11 -5.51 9.08
CA ASN A 9 2.32 -5.36 10.53
C ASN A 9 3.67 -5.96 10.95
N ALA A 10 4.01 -7.14 10.44
CA ALA A 10 5.29 -7.80 10.73
C ALA A 10 6.47 -6.96 10.21
N LEU A 11 6.39 -6.49 8.96
CA LEU A 11 7.41 -5.63 8.34
C LEU A 11 7.61 -4.33 9.13
N HIS A 12 6.53 -3.67 9.53
CA HIS A 12 6.60 -2.44 10.30
C HIS A 12 7.26 -2.66 11.67
N GLU A 13 7.02 -3.81 12.30
CA GLU A 13 7.67 -4.15 13.57
C GLU A 13 9.16 -4.47 13.37
N GLU A 14 9.51 -5.24 12.34
CA GLU A 14 10.89 -5.62 12.03
C GLU A 14 11.76 -4.40 11.71
N LEU A 15 11.23 -3.45 10.93
CA LEU A 15 11.98 -2.28 10.47
C LEU A 15 11.86 -1.05 11.39
N LYS A 16 11.16 -1.18 12.52
CA LYS A 16 10.90 -0.06 13.44
C LYS A 16 12.17 0.63 13.95
N SER A 17 13.24 -0.12 14.15
CA SER A 17 14.55 0.40 14.58
C SER A 17 15.26 1.26 13.53
N PHE A 18 14.85 1.14 12.26
CA PHE A 18 15.43 1.89 11.14
C PHE A 18 14.68 3.19 10.83
N ASN A 19 13.82 3.68 11.74
CA ASN A 19 12.92 4.82 11.51
C ASN A 19 12.02 4.62 10.27
N PHE A 20 11.71 3.38 9.94
CA PHE A 20 10.76 3.04 8.89
C PHE A 20 9.33 3.16 9.41
N THR A 21 8.42 3.71 8.59
CA THR A 21 6.99 3.80 8.91
C THR A 21 6.15 3.43 7.71
N ILE A 22 5.01 2.81 7.97
CA ILE A 22 4.00 2.52 6.95
C ILE A 22 2.87 3.55 7.05
N LEU A 23 2.46 4.08 5.90
CA LEU A 23 1.28 4.92 5.74
C LEU A 23 0.32 4.23 4.76
N ALA A 24 -0.91 3.99 5.20
CA ALA A 24 -1.91 3.24 4.43
C ALA A 24 -3.08 4.14 4.00
N PHE A 25 -3.37 4.14 2.70
CA PHE A 25 -4.44 4.92 2.07
C PHE A 25 -5.45 3.96 1.44
N PRO A 26 -6.59 3.69 2.09
CA PRO A 26 -7.61 2.79 1.54
C PRO A 26 -8.16 3.32 0.21
N SER A 27 -8.42 2.44 -0.77
CA SER A 27 -9.02 2.84 -2.04
C SER A 27 -9.88 1.73 -2.63
N ASN A 28 -11.02 2.13 -3.23
CA ASN A 28 -11.98 1.21 -3.82
C ASN A 28 -11.86 1.10 -5.36
N GLN A 29 -10.90 1.79 -5.97
CA GLN A 29 -10.75 1.87 -7.43
C GLN A 29 -10.27 0.55 -8.07
N PHE A 30 -9.77 -0.41 -7.29
CA PHE A 30 -9.20 -1.67 -7.79
C PHE A 30 -10.12 -2.86 -7.53
N GLY A 31 -11.00 -3.16 -8.48
CA GLY A 31 -11.91 -4.31 -8.37
C GLY A 31 -12.83 -4.24 -7.16
N LYS A 32 -13.13 -3.02 -6.69
CA LYS A 32 -14.03 -2.72 -5.57
C LYS A 32 -13.73 -3.51 -4.29
N GLN A 33 -12.44 -3.63 -3.97
CA GLN A 33 -11.97 -4.46 -2.86
C GLN A 33 -12.12 -3.83 -1.48
N GLU A 34 -12.38 -2.53 -1.40
CA GLU A 34 -12.54 -1.75 -0.17
C GLU A 34 -13.91 -1.03 -0.16
N PRO A 35 -15.01 -1.79 -0.17
CA PRO A 35 -16.35 -1.22 -0.32
C PRO A 35 -16.83 -0.45 0.92
N GLY A 36 -16.28 -0.74 2.10
CA GLY A 36 -16.70 -0.14 3.37
C GLY A 36 -16.37 1.35 3.48
N GLU A 37 -17.19 2.07 4.23
CA GLU A 37 -16.97 3.48 4.55
C GLU A 37 -15.84 3.67 5.56
N ASN A 38 -15.34 4.91 5.70
CA ASN A 38 -14.17 5.21 6.54
C ASN A 38 -14.26 4.68 7.97
N ASN A 39 -15.45 4.73 8.56
CA ASN A 39 -15.73 4.22 9.91
C ASN A 39 -15.87 2.68 9.97
N GLU A 40 -16.02 2.01 8.84
CA GLU A 40 -16.20 0.56 8.74
C GLU A 40 -14.89 -0.19 8.48
N ILE A 41 -13.88 0.46 7.90
CA ILE A 41 -12.61 -0.17 7.51
C ILE A 41 -11.94 -0.89 8.69
N LEU A 42 -11.76 -0.22 9.83
CA LEU A 42 -11.13 -0.83 11.01
C LEU A 42 -11.96 -2.01 11.57
N PRO A 43 -13.29 -1.90 11.77
CA PRO A 43 -14.14 -3.05 12.09
C PRO A 43 -14.01 -4.21 11.09
N LEU A 44 -13.97 -3.94 9.79
CA LEU A 44 -13.85 -4.97 8.75
C LEU A 44 -12.51 -5.70 8.86
N LEU A 45 -11.40 -4.97 9.06
CA LEU A 45 -10.09 -5.56 9.28
C LEU A 45 -10.05 -6.42 10.55
N ARG A 46 -10.70 -5.97 11.62
CA ARG A 46 -10.69 -6.63 12.93
C ARG A 46 -11.55 -7.88 12.98
N TYR A 47 -12.73 -7.87 12.37
CA TYR A 47 -13.74 -8.91 12.56
C TYR A 47 -13.99 -9.77 11.32
N ILE A 48 -13.72 -9.27 10.11
CA ILE A 48 -14.11 -9.94 8.87
C ILE A 48 -12.90 -10.46 8.10
N ARG A 49 -11.99 -9.56 7.69
CA ARG A 49 -10.75 -9.93 7.02
C ARG A 49 -9.74 -8.78 7.13
N PRO A 50 -8.56 -8.98 7.75
CA PRO A 50 -8.00 -10.28 8.14
C PRO A 50 -8.75 -11.04 9.24
N GLY A 51 -9.55 -10.36 10.07
CA GLY A 51 -10.31 -10.99 11.15
C GLY A 51 -9.45 -11.31 12.38
N ASP A 52 -9.93 -12.20 13.24
CA ASP A 52 -9.21 -12.69 14.43
C ASP A 52 -8.74 -11.60 15.41
N GLY A 53 -9.45 -10.47 15.46
CA GLY A 53 -9.06 -9.34 16.30
C GLY A 53 -7.86 -8.55 15.77
N PHE A 54 -7.50 -8.72 14.49
CA PHE A 54 -6.40 -7.99 13.85
C PHE A 54 -6.57 -6.48 13.99
N VAL A 55 -5.48 -5.79 14.32
CA VAL A 55 -5.40 -4.33 14.35
C VAL A 55 -4.11 -3.92 13.62
N PRO A 56 -4.17 -3.03 12.63
CA PRO A 56 -2.98 -2.52 11.97
C PRO A 56 -2.11 -1.74 12.97
N ASN A 57 -0.80 -1.94 12.95
CA ASN A 57 0.14 -1.23 13.84
C ASN A 57 0.73 0.04 13.19
N PHE A 58 0.12 0.52 12.11
CA PHE A 58 0.54 1.66 11.32
C PHE A 58 -0.64 2.59 11.02
N GLN A 59 -0.36 3.81 10.55
CA GLN A 59 -1.38 4.82 10.32
C GLN A 59 -2.22 4.50 9.08
N LEU A 60 -3.55 4.41 9.27
CA LEU A 60 -4.53 4.40 8.18
C LEU A 60 -5.11 5.81 8.01
N PHE A 61 -5.20 6.26 6.76
CA PHE A 61 -5.86 7.51 6.38
C PHE A 61 -7.28 7.25 5.89
N GLN A 62 -7.99 8.33 5.55
CA GLN A 62 -9.30 8.23 4.93
C GLN A 62 -9.21 7.59 3.54
N LYS A 63 -10.21 6.77 3.24
CA LYS A 63 -10.47 6.20 1.92
C LYS A 63 -10.62 7.33 0.90
N GLY A 64 -10.01 7.13 -0.27
CA GLY A 64 -10.23 8.01 -1.40
C GLY A 64 -9.67 7.46 -2.70
N ASP A 65 -9.73 8.31 -3.72
CA ASP A 65 -9.25 7.98 -5.04
C ASP A 65 -7.74 8.19 -5.12
N VAL A 66 -7.07 7.22 -5.74
CA VAL A 66 -5.63 7.28 -5.98
C VAL A 66 -5.31 7.47 -7.46
N ASN A 67 -6.32 7.46 -8.33
CA ASN A 67 -6.24 7.70 -9.78
C ASN A 67 -7.40 8.58 -10.26
N GLY A 68 -7.16 9.32 -11.34
CA GLY A 68 -8.19 10.08 -12.06
C GLY A 68 -8.29 11.51 -11.58
N GLU A 69 -9.32 12.22 -12.03
CA GLU A 69 -9.47 13.66 -11.77
C GLU A 69 -9.69 14.02 -10.29
N SER A 70 -10.21 13.07 -9.50
CA SER A 70 -10.46 13.23 -8.06
C SER A 70 -9.41 12.55 -7.18
N GLU A 71 -8.25 12.20 -7.75
CA GLU A 71 -7.18 11.58 -6.96
C GLU A 71 -6.64 12.52 -5.87
N GLN A 72 -6.23 11.94 -4.74
CA GLN A 72 -5.64 12.72 -3.67
C GLN A 72 -4.28 13.30 -4.11
N GLU A 73 -4.02 14.56 -3.74
CA GLU A 73 -2.85 15.33 -4.17
C GLU A 73 -1.50 14.62 -3.89
N GLN A 74 -1.42 13.84 -2.81
CA GLN A 74 -0.21 13.10 -2.47
C GLN A 74 0.13 12.06 -3.56
N PHE A 75 -0.87 11.42 -4.16
CA PHE A 75 -0.68 10.47 -5.25
C PHE A 75 -0.34 11.16 -6.56
N THR A 76 -0.93 12.33 -6.86
CA THR A 76 -0.53 13.16 -8.01
C THR A 76 0.95 13.52 -7.93
N TYR A 77 1.40 13.91 -6.73
CA TYR A 77 2.79 14.24 -6.50
C TYR A 77 3.71 13.01 -6.59
N MET A 78 3.34 11.86 -6.01
CA MET A 78 4.22 10.69 -5.91
C MET A 78 4.37 9.89 -7.21
N LYS A 79 3.31 9.74 -8.02
CA LYS A 79 3.31 8.88 -9.21
C LYS A 79 4.44 9.17 -10.21
N PRO A 80 4.77 10.43 -10.55
CA PRO A 80 5.84 10.72 -11.50
C PRO A 80 7.21 10.24 -11.02
N PHE A 81 7.49 10.31 -9.71
CA PHE A 81 8.77 9.84 -9.15
C PHE A 81 8.94 8.34 -9.30
N CYS A 82 7.85 7.57 -9.20
CA CYS A 82 7.86 6.13 -9.41
C CYS A 82 8.03 5.73 -10.88
N GLN A 83 7.62 6.57 -11.84
CA GLN A 83 7.82 6.31 -13.26
C GLN A 83 9.30 6.42 -13.68
N GLY A 84 10.09 7.26 -13.01
CA GLY A 84 11.54 7.37 -13.26
C GLY A 84 12.34 6.11 -12.90
N LEU A 85 11.87 5.32 -11.92
CA LEU A 85 12.47 4.04 -11.54
C LEU A 85 12.29 2.94 -12.61
N ARG A 86 11.36 3.11 -13.54
CA ARG A 86 11.04 2.14 -14.62
C ARG A 86 12.13 2.03 -15.68
N SER A 87 12.91 3.09 -15.90
CA SER A 87 13.89 3.18 -17.00
C SER A 87 15.18 2.36 -16.80
N GLY A 88 15.39 1.79 -15.62
CA GLY A 88 16.59 0.99 -15.29
C GLY A 88 16.35 -0.52 -15.18
N LEU A 89 15.10 -0.99 -15.28
CA LEU A 89 14.72 -2.39 -15.12
C LEU A 89 13.92 -2.84 -16.35
N ASP A 90 14.61 -2.90 -17.50
CA ASP A 90 14.09 -3.57 -18.69
C ASP A 90 13.99 -5.08 -18.40
N ASN A 91 12.81 -5.54 -18.01
CA ASN A 91 12.18 -6.77 -18.50
C ASN A 91 10.76 -6.93 -17.91
N LYS A 92 9.75 -6.53 -18.70
CA LYS A 92 8.41 -7.12 -18.76
C LYS A 92 7.70 -7.40 -17.42
N ALA A 93 7.37 -6.34 -16.68
CA ALA A 93 6.18 -6.35 -15.82
C ALA A 93 5.32 -5.13 -16.19
N GLU A 94 4.24 -5.39 -16.92
CA GLU A 94 3.26 -4.39 -17.31
C GLU A 94 2.57 -3.82 -16.06
N CYS A 95 2.87 -2.56 -15.76
CA CYS A 95 1.99 -1.70 -14.95
C CYS A 95 0.83 -1.20 -15.84
N ASN A 96 0.12 -2.14 -16.48
CA ASN A 96 -1.08 -1.88 -17.27
C ASN A 96 -2.25 -2.60 -16.58
N SER A 97 -3.21 -1.81 -16.09
CA SER A 97 -4.61 -2.16 -15.79
C SER A 97 -4.96 -3.29 -14.79
N ALA A 98 -4.02 -4.08 -14.27
CA ALA A 98 -4.32 -5.08 -13.22
C ALA A 98 -3.21 -5.23 -12.16
N THR A 99 -2.03 -4.66 -12.42
CA THR A 99 -0.83 -4.72 -11.55
C THR A 99 -0.69 -3.48 -10.66
N MET A 100 -1.79 -2.76 -10.42
CA MET A 100 -1.95 -1.91 -9.24
C MET A 100 -2.79 -2.63 -8.16
N ARG A 101 -2.73 -3.97 -8.14
CA ARG A 101 -2.97 -4.74 -6.92
C ARG A 101 -1.62 -4.76 -6.21
N CYS A 102 -1.54 -4.11 -5.06
CA CYS A 102 -0.32 -3.95 -4.24
C CYS A 102 0.54 -2.73 -4.59
N LEU A 103 -0.01 -1.52 -4.45
CA LEU A 103 0.78 -0.29 -4.25
C LEU A 103 -0.01 0.80 -3.49
N THR A 104 -0.92 0.36 -2.62
CA THR A 104 -1.53 1.17 -1.54
C THR A 104 -1.28 0.54 -0.17
N VAL A 105 -0.16 -0.16 -0.06
CA VAL A 105 0.64 -0.07 1.15
C VAL A 105 2.00 0.38 0.67
N SER A 106 2.48 1.49 1.21
CA SER A 106 3.74 2.10 0.82
C SER A 106 4.90 1.18 1.18
N THR A 107 5.11 0.11 0.43
CA THR A 107 6.41 -0.58 0.29
C THR A 107 7.25 0.27 -0.64
N LEU A 108 7.70 1.41 -0.13
CA LEU A 108 8.87 2.13 -0.64
C LEU A 108 10.08 1.76 0.21
N LEU A 109 10.27 0.49 0.57
CA LEU A 109 11.55 0.04 1.15
C LEU A 109 11.71 -1.49 1.19
N SER A 110 11.71 -2.16 0.03
CA SER A 110 12.22 -3.54 -0.02
C SER A 110 13.10 -3.82 -1.24
N ASP A 111 12.94 -3.10 -2.36
CA ASP A 111 13.83 -3.27 -3.52
C ASP A 111 15.05 -2.32 -3.52
N CYS A 112 15.23 -1.51 -2.48
CA CYS A 112 16.43 -0.65 -2.34
C CYS A 112 17.51 -1.24 -1.41
N LEU A 113 17.23 -2.34 -0.69
CA LEU A 113 18.16 -2.93 0.28
C LEU A 113 18.59 -4.38 -0.04
N ALA A 114 18.13 -4.98 -1.14
CA ALA A 114 18.57 -6.32 -1.57
C ALA A 114 19.71 -6.29 -2.60
N THR A 115 20.19 -5.12 -3.02
CA THR A 115 21.39 -4.98 -3.85
C THR A 115 22.37 -4.03 -3.15
N ASN A 116 23.42 -4.61 -2.57
CA ASN A 116 24.57 -3.99 -1.88
C ASN A 116 24.47 -3.83 -0.35
N LEU A 117 24.45 -4.95 0.35
CA LEU A 117 25.35 -5.15 1.50
C LEU A 117 26.37 -6.25 1.11
N PRO A 118 27.62 -6.19 1.61
CA PRO A 118 28.83 -6.68 0.94
C PRO A 118 28.83 -8.15 0.52
#